data_AF-A0A062GWM7-F1
#
_entry.id   AF-A0A062GWM7-F1
#
_cell.length_a   1.000
_cell.length_b   1.000
_cell.length_c   1.000
_cell.angle_alpha   90.00
_cell.angle_beta   90.00
_cell.angle_gamma   90.00
#
_symmetry.space_group_name_H-M   'P 1'
#
loop_
_entity.id
_entity.type
_entity.pdbx_description
1 polymer ?
#
loop_
_entity_poly.entity_id
_entity_poly.type
_entity_poly.pdbx_seq_one_letter_code
_entity_poly.pdbx_strand_id
1 'polypeptide(L)'
;MGADVGIGDAAYGLGAGLFFIGYFLFEVPSNLLLDKFGARKWFTRILLTWGLITMAMALIQGPKSFYLLRFLLGVAEAGFFPGVLYLITQWYPVRHRGKIMGMFVLSQPIAMMIAGPLAGLLLGMDGIANLHGWQWLFVAVGLPAVLLALPTFLWLPDNIDKVKWLSIEQKQWLKNELVKDEAEYDQTRHANPLHALKDKRVLLLALYYLPVTLSIYGLNLWLPTIIKQFGGGSDIQIGFLSSIPYVFGIIGLLIIPRSTDRLNDRYGHLSFLYALGACAMFLSGWLNSPVMQLAALAVVAFCLFSSTAVFWTLPGRFLTGASAAAGIALINSVGNLGGYVGPFGIGLLKEYTGNMAAGLYFLSIVMLFGLILTYIVYAKLERQKTQTVNIQKPL
;
A
#
# COMPACT_ATOMS: atom_id res chain seq x y z
N MET A 1 3.85 10.34 24.73
CA MET A 1 4.19 11.21 23.59
C MET A 1 3.39 12.51 23.59
N GLY A 2 2.07 12.50 23.29
CA GLY A 2 1.29 13.75 23.14
C GLY A 2 1.38 14.69 24.35
N ALA A 3 1.17 14.16 25.56
CA ALA A 3 1.35 14.91 26.81
C ALA A 3 2.82 15.34 27.01
N ASP A 4 3.77 14.41 26.86
CA ASP A 4 5.20 14.63 27.13
C ASP A 4 5.82 15.75 26.27
N VAL A 5 5.37 15.91 25.02
CA VAL A 5 5.89 16.93 24.10
C VAL A 5 4.89 18.08 23.84
N GLY A 6 3.78 18.16 24.58
CA GLY A 6 2.80 19.24 24.45
C GLY A 6 2.06 19.26 23.10
N ILE A 7 1.82 18.10 22.51
CA ILE A 7 1.08 17.93 21.26
C ILE A 7 -0.36 17.49 21.60
N GLY A 8 -1.31 18.40 21.43
CA GLY A 8 -2.73 18.08 21.50
C GLY A 8 -3.24 17.34 20.27
N ASP A 9 -4.46 16.81 20.33
CA ASP A 9 -5.02 15.94 19.28
C ASP A 9 -5.09 16.59 17.89
N ALA A 10 -5.48 17.87 17.83
CA ALA A 10 -5.50 18.64 16.58
C ALA A 10 -4.10 18.77 15.95
N ALA A 11 -3.08 18.97 16.78
CA ALA A 11 -1.70 19.04 16.33
C ALA A 11 -1.22 17.67 15.85
N TYR A 12 -1.53 16.59 16.59
CA TYR A 12 -1.22 15.24 16.15
C TYR A 12 -1.85 14.91 14.79
N GLY A 13 -3.13 15.25 14.60
CA GLY A 13 -3.86 15.07 13.35
C GLY A 13 -3.24 15.84 12.18
N LEU A 14 -2.90 17.10 12.37
CA LEU A 14 -2.22 17.91 11.34
C LEU A 14 -0.86 17.30 10.96
N GLY A 15 -0.05 16.92 11.93
CA GLY A 15 1.25 16.28 11.64
C GLY A 15 1.10 14.92 10.95
N ALA A 16 0.07 14.13 11.27
CA ALA A 16 -0.25 12.91 10.53
C ALA A 16 -0.63 13.21 9.06
N GLY A 17 -1.41 14.26 8.81
CA GLY A 17 -1.74 14.70 7.45
C GLY A 17 -0.52 15.18 6.65
N LEU A 18 0.41 15.91 7.30
CA LEU A 18 1.61 16.43 6.64
C LEU A 18 2.53 15.36 6.05
N PHE A 19 2.57 14.16 6.65
CA PHE A 19 3.24 13.01 6.07
C PHE A 19 2.68 12.67 4.68
N PHE A 20 1.35 12.54 4.56
CA PHE A 20 0.70 12.21 3.30
C PHE A 20 0.86 13.33 2.25
N ILE A 21 0.92 14.59 2.68
CA ILE A 21 1.19 15.72 1.78
C ILE A 21 2.62 15.63 1.22
N GLY A 22 3.63 15.42 2.07
CA GLY A 22 5.02 15.23 1.63
C GLY A 22 5.15 14.03 0.69
N TYR A 23 4.50 12.93 1.03
CA TYR A 23 4.46 11.73 0.21
C TYR A 23 3.85 12.01 -1.17
N PHE A 24 2.63 12.55 -1.22
CA PHE A 24 1.90 12.85 -2.44
C PHE A 24 2.67 13.77 -3.40
N LEU A 25 3.26 14.85 -2.87
CA LEU A 25 3.96 15.84 -3.69
C LEU A 25 5.26 15.29 -4.30
N PHE A 26 5.97 14.42 -3.57
CA PHE A 26 7.31 13.97 -3.98
C PHE A 26 7.33 12.58 -4.60
N GLU A 27 6.22 11.85 -4.63
CA GLU A 27 6.19 10.49 -5.14
C GLU A 27 6.43 10.40 -6.65
N VAL A 28 5.79 11.26 -7.45
CA VAL A 28 6.05 11.33 -8.89
C VAL A 28 7.50 11.80 -9.18
N PRO A 29 7.98 12.93 -8.62
CA PRO A 29 9.39 13.33 -8.77
C PRO A 29 10.38 12.25 -8.36
N SER A 30 10.15 11.59 -7.22
CA SER A 30 11.04 10.54 -6.70
C SER A 30 11.11 9.34 -7.64
N ASN A 31 10.00 8.93 -8.27
CA ASN A 31 10.02 7.83 -9.23
C ASN A 31 10.73 8.17 -10.54
N LEU A 32 10.62 9.42 -11.01
CA LEU A 32 11.40 9.88 -12.17
C LEU A 32 12.90 9.88 -11.88
N LEU A 33 13.28 10.24 -10.64
CA LEU A 33 14.67 10.20 -10.20
C LEU A 33 15.15 8.75 -9.99
N LEU A 34 14.28 7.84 -9.55
CA LEU A 34 14.57 6.41 -9.47
C LEU A 34 14.91 5.83 -10.85
N ASP A 35 14.10 6.15 -11.87
CA ASP A 35 14.37 5.75 -13.26
C ASP A 35 15.74 6.26 -13.74
N LYS A 36 16.09 7.51 -13.39
CA LYS A 36 17.37 8.13 -13.77
C LYS A 36 18.58 7.58 -13.03
N PHE A 37 18.49 7.38 -11.71
CA PHE A 37 19.63 7.04 -10.86
C PHE A 37 19.80 5.53 -10.62
N GLY A 38 18.77 4.73 -10.94
CA GLY A 38 18.73 3.30 -10.69
C GLY A 38 18.17 2.95 -9.31
N ALA A 39 17.51 1.80 -9.23
CA ALA A 39 16.83 1.33 -8.03
C ALA A 39 17.80 1.12 -6.85
N ARG A 40 19.04 0.67 -7.08
CA ARG A 40 20.05 0.44 -6.02
C ARG A 40 20.30 1.69 -5.21
N LYS A 41 20.73 2.76 -5.89
CA LYS A 41 21.10 4.01 -5.21
C LYS A 41 19.86 4.67 -4.60
N TRP A 42 18.73 4.62 -5.30
CA TRP A 42 17.54 5.31 -4.86
C TRP A 42 16.88 4.66 -3.64
N PHE A 43 16.75 3.33 -3.62
CA PHE A 43 16.23 2.62 -2.45
C PHE A 43 17.17 2.68 -1.24
N THR A 44 18.48 2.63 -1.44
CA THR A 44 19.45 2.90 -0.36
C THR A 44 19.24 4.28 0.24
N ARG A 45 19.05 5.32 -0.59
CA ARG A 45 18.74 6.67 -0.11
C ARG A 45 17.44 6.70 0.68
N ILE A 46 16.38 6.09 0.16
CA ILE A 46 15.07 6.05 0.83
C ILE A 46 15.21 5.39 2.21
N LEU A 47 15.79 4.19 2.30
CA LEU A 47 16.00 3.48 3.56
C LEU A 47 16.81 4.30 4.57
N LEU A 48 17.92 4.88 4.12
CA LEU A 48 18.80 5.68 4.97
C LEU A 48 18.09 6.94 5.47
N THR A 49 17.52 7.74 4.58
CA THR A 49 16.87 9.01 4.96
C THR A 49 15.61 8.77 5.78
N TRP A 50 14.78 7.81 5.40
CA TRP A 50 13.58 7.41 6.16
C TRP A 50 13.94 6.91 7.56
N GLY A 51 14.94 6.03 7.67
CA GLY A 51 15.36 5.47 8.95
C GLY A 51 15.95 6.54 9.88
N LEU A 52 16.80 7.44 9.36
CA LEU A 52 17.37 8.55 10.13
C LEU A 52 16.30 9.54 10.61
N ILE A 53 15.36 9.93 9.74
CA ILE A 53 14.26 10.84 10.11
C ILE A 53 13.33 10.15 11.12
N THR A 54 13.07 8.86 10.95
CA THR A 54 12.28 8.07 11.91
C THR A 54 12.95 8.08 13.27
N MET A 55 14.25 7.81 13.38
CA MET A 55 14.96 7.90 14.67
C MET A 55 14.96 9.33 15.22
N ALA A 56 15.07 10.35 14.37
CA ALA A 56 14.99 11.75 14.79
C ALA A 56 13.62 12.13 15.38
N MET A 57 12.54 11.38 15.07
CA MET A 57 11.24 11.58 15.72
C MET A 57 11.29 11.35 17.24
N ALA A 58 12.25 10.57 17.74
CA ALA A 58 12.48 10.43 19.17
C ALA A 58 12.90 11.76 19.83
N LEU A 59 13.40 12.72 19.07
CA LEU A 59 13.97 13.99 19.56
C LEU A 59 13.04 15.19 19.40
N ILE A 60 11.76 14.97 19.05
CA ILE A 60 10.82 16.07 18.83
C ILE A 60 10.56 16.85 20.12
N GLN A 61 10.36 18.17 19.96
CA GLN A 61 10.05 19.12 21.01
C GLN A 61 8.91 20.01 20.51
N GLY A 62 7.68 19.69 20.90
CA GLY A 62 6.50 20.44 20.50
C GLY A 62 5.99 20.18 19.08
N PRO A 63 4.88 20.85 18.70
CA PRO A 63 4.21 20.64 17.43
C PRO A 63 5.07 20.97 16.19
N LYS A 64 5.90 22.02 16.24
CA LYS A 64 6.66 22.48 15.07
C LYS A 64 7.68 21.46 14.59
N SER A 65 8.49 20.89 15.49
CA SER A 65 9.45 19.84 15.13
C SER A 65 8.74 18.57 14.66
N PHE A 66 7.59 18.25 15.27
CA PHE A 66 6.77 17.12 14.87
C PHE A 66 6.23 17.29 13.43
N TYR A 67 5.72 18.47 13.08
CA TYR A 67 5.24 18.77 11.73
C TYR A 67 6.35 18.68 10.69
N LEU A 68 7.51 19.27 10.98
CA LEU A 68 8.66 19.25 10.09
C LEU A 68 9.11 17.81 9.82
N LEU A 69 9.34 17.02 10.87
CA LEU A 69 9.81 15.65 10.70
C LEU A 69 8.77 14.75 10.04
N ARG A 70 7.47 14.92 10.33
CA ARG A 70 6.40 14.18 9.64
C ARG A 70 6.36 14.49 8.15
N PHE A 71 6.47 15.77 7.76
CA PHE A 71 6.57 16.15 6.36
C PHE A 71 7.81 15.56 5.69
N LEU A 72 8.99 15.72 6.30
CA LEU A 72 10.25 15.18 5.78
C LEU A 72 10.23 13.66 5.67
N LEU A 73 9.57 12.96 6.59
CA LEU A 73 9.41 11.52 6.53
C LEU A 73 8.60 11.09 5.30
N GLY A 74 7.52 11.81 4.98
CA GLY A 74 6.76 11.60 3.75
C GLY A 74 7.60 11.86 2.49
N VAL A 75 8.41 12.92 2.49
CA VAL A 75 9.34 13.23 1.39
C VAL A 75 10.42 12.15 1.23
N ALA A 76 10.92 11.60 2.34
CA ALA A 76 11.95 10.56 2.34
C ALA A 76 11.41 9.22 1.84
N GLU A 77 10.18 8.86 2.23
CA GLU A 77 9.52 7.61 1.83
C GLU A 77 9.02 7.61 0.39
N ALA A 78 8.65 8.80 -0.11
CA ALA A 78 8.09 8.97 -1.44
C ALA A 78 8.90 8.23 -2.51
N GLY A 79 8.18 7.41 -3.28
CA GLY A 79 8.73 6.64 -4.40
C GLY A 79 9.23 5.24 -4.07
N PHE A 80 9.17 4.79 -2.80
CA PHE A 80 9.46 3.39 -2.48
C PHE A 80 8.49 2.43 -3.16
N PHE A 81 7.19 2.52 -2.81
CA PHE A 81 6.21 1.55 -3.27
C PHE A 81 6.07 1.53 -4.81
N PRO A 82 5.81 2.66 -5.51
CA PRO A 82 5.75 2.65 -6.98
C PRO A 82 7.09 2.29 -7.63
N GLY A 83 8.21 2.62 -6.96
CA GLY A 83 9.54 2.27 -7.42
C GLY A 83 9.76 0.78 -7.45
N VAL A 84 9.26 0.04 -6.45
CA VAL A 84 9.32 -1.43 -6.42
C VAL A 84 8.45 -2.00 -7.54
N LEU A 85 7.25 -1.44 -7.77
CA LEU A 85 6.39 -1.87 -8.86
C LEU A 85 7.07 -1.63 -10.22
N TYR A 86 7.72 -0.49 -10.39
CA TYR A 86 8.52 -0.18 -11.58
C TYR A 86 9.68 -1.17 -11.74
N LEU A 87 10.42 -1.47 -10.66
CA LEU A 87 11.49 -2.47 -10.72
C LEU A 87 10.95 -3.84 -11.15
N ILE A 88 9.77 -4.24 -10.66
CA ILE A 88 9.14 -5.51 -11.07
C ILE A 88 8.86 -5.52 -12.59
N THR A 89 8.46 -4.40 -13.20
CA THR A 89 8.25 -4.36 -14.66
C THR A 89 9.54 -4.51 -15.46
N GLN A 90 10.68 -4.09 -14.90
CA GLN A 90 12.01 -4.20 -15.52
C GLN A 90 12.62 -5.60 -15.43
N TRP A 91 12.17 -6.44 -14.48
CA TRP A 91 12.79 -7.74 -14.18
C TRP A 91 11.90 -8.94 -14.47
N TYR A 92 10.58 -8.76 -14.53
CA TYR A 92 9.63 -9.86 -14.63
C TYR A 92 8.65 -9.69 -15.81
N PRO A 93 8.53 -10.73 -16.67
CA PRO A 93 7.48 -10.79 -17.67
C PRO A 93 6.07 -10.69 -17.05
N VAL A 94 5.11 -10.15 -17.79
CA VAL A 94 3.74 -9.84 -17.36
C VAL A 94 3.08 -11.05 -16.67
N ARG A 95 3.26 -12.25 -17.22
CA ARG A 95 2.75 -13.52 -16.67
C ARG A 95 3.23 -13.89 -15.26
N HIS A 96 4.32 -13.29 -14.79
CA HIS A 96 4.88 -13.55 -13.46
C HIS A 96 4.68 -12.39 -12.47
N ARG A 97 4.28 -11.20 -12.94
CA ARG A 97 4.17 -10.00 -12.11
C ARG A 97 3.17 -10.19 -10.97
N GLY A 98 2.03 -10.84 -11.20
CA GLY A 98 1.01 -11.09 -10.16
C GLY A 98 1.56 -11.82 -8.94
N LYS A 99 2.30 -12.92 -9.15
CA LYS A 99 2.96 -13.68 -8.07
C LYS A 99 3.97 -12.83 -7.29
N ILE A 100 4.83 -12.08 -7.99
CA ILE A 100 5.87 -11.27 -7.33
C ILE A 100 5.25 -10.09 -6.58
N MET A 101 4.21 -9.45 -7.14
CA MET A 101 3.42 -8.43 -6.45
C MET A 101 2.79 -8.99 -5.16
N GLY A 102 2.20 -10.19 -5.23
CA GLY A 102 1.65 -10.86 -4.06
C GLY A 102 2.69 -11.06 -2.96
N MET A 103 3.91 -11.49 -3.30
CA MET A 103 5.01 -11.64 -2.35
C MET A 103 5.47 -10.31 -1.75
N PHE A 104 5.51 -9.23 -2.56
CA PHE A 104 5.88 -7.91 -2.06
C PHE A 104 4.83 -7.36 -1.09
N VAL A 105 3.55 -7.38 -1.48
CA VAL A 105 2.43 -6.88 -0.67
C VAL A 105 2.26 -7.72 0.61
N LEU A 106 2.68 -8.98 0.62
CA LEU A 106 2.70 -9.86 1.81
C LEU A 106 3.44 -9.25 3.00
N SER A 107 4.47 -8.44 2.74
CA SER A 107 5.24 -7.77 3.80
C SER A 107 4.38 -6.87 4.68
N GLN A 108 3.33 -6.23 4.13
CA GLN A 108 2.50 -5.27 4.85
C GLN A 108 1.68 -5.91 5.99
N PRO A 109 0.84 -6.95 5.77
CA PRO A 109 0.12 -7.58 6.88
C PRO A 109 1.05 -8.31 7.86
N ILE A 110 2.19 -8.84 7.41
CA ILE A 110 3.21 -9.42 8.32
C ILE A 110 3.74 -8.33 9.27
N ALA A 111 4.09 -7.16 8.73
CA ALA A 111 4.55 -6.03 9.55
C ALA A 111 3.49 -5.61 10.56
N MET A 112 2.21 -5.51 10.15
CA MET A 112 1.11 -5.13 11.06
C MET A 112 0.85 -6.16 12.16
N MET A 113 0.98 -7.45 11.83
CA MET A 113 0.86 -8.54 12.80
C MET A 113 1.94 -8.49 13.89
N ILE A 114 3.16 -8.05 13.53
CA ILE A 114 4.31 -7.95 14.45
C ILE A 114 4.32 -6.60 15.19
N ALA A 115 3.86 -5.53 14.55
CA ALA A 115 3.94 -4.16 15.06
C ALA A 115 3.26 -3.98 16.42
N GLY A 116 2.08 -4.58 16.63
CA GLY A 116 1.33 -4.47 17.88
C GLY A 116 2.11 -5.01 19.10
N PRO A 117 2.47 -6.31 19.12
CA PRO A 117 3.28 -6.89 20.19
C PRO A 117 4.62 -6.19 20.39
N LEU A 118 5.32 -5.85 19.30
CA LEU A 118 6.59 -5.14 19.36
C LEU A 118 6.43 -3.76 20.02
N ALA A 119 5.37 -3.02 19.69
CA ALA A 119 5.09 -1.72 20.30
C ALA A 119 4.84 -1.83 21.81
N GLY A 120 4.11 -2.85 22.25
CA GLY A 120 3.87 -3.11 23.67
C GLY A 120 5.17 -3.34 24.46
N LEU A 121 6.09 -4.14 23.91
CA LEU A 121 7.40 -4.40 24.54
C LEU A 121 8.25 -3.13 24.63
N LEU A 122 8.30 -2.35 23.56
CA LEU A 122 9.11 -1.12 23.49
C LEU A 122 8.56 -0.02 24.41
N LEU A 123 7.24 0.11 24.54
CA LEU A 123 6.62 1.04 25.48
C LEU A 123 6.97 0.70 26.94
N GLY A 124 7.21 -0.57 27.26
CA GLY A 124 7.66 -1.02 28.58
C GLY A 124 9.13 -0.68 28.90
N MET A 125 9.92 -0.20 27.93
CA MET A 125 11.32 0.21 28.12
C MET A 125 11.46 1.65 28.65
N ASP A 126 10.41 2.20 29.25
CA ASP A 126 10.42 3.56 29.80
C ASP A 126 11.51 3.73 30.87
N GLY A 127 12.26 4.83 30.78
CA GLY A 127 13.38 5.14 31.69
C GLY A 127 14.71 4.48 31.33
N ILE A 128 14.73 3.49 30.42
CA ILE A 128 15.99 2.89 29.95
C ILE A 128 16.76 3.92 29.12
N ALA A 129 18.03 4.14 29.47
CA ALA A 129 18.90 5.14 28.84
C ALA A 129 18.36 6.59 28.88
N ASN A 130 17.55 6.92 29.90
CA ASN A 130 16.85 8.21 30.04
C ASN A 130 15.92 8.53 28.85
N LEU A 131 15.40 7.50 28.18
CA LEU A 131 14.41 7.65 27.12
C LEU A 131 13.03 7.23 27.61
N HIS A 132 12.01 7.93 27.12
CA HIS A 132 10.63 7.52 27.26
C HIS A 132 10.34 6.30 26.38
N GLY A 133 9.40 5.44 26.80
CA GLY A 133 9.05 4.22 26.05
C GLY A 133 8.64 4.48 24.59
N TRP A 134 8.00 5.62 24.31
CA TRP A 134 7.63 5.98 22.93
C TRP A 134 8.83 6.36 22.05
N GLN A 135 9.93 6.84 22.63
CA GLN A 135 11.15 7.16 21.88
C GLN A 135 11.80 5.89 21.37
N TRP A 136 11.75 4.80 22.15
CA TRP A 136 12.21 3.48 21.73
C TRP A 136 11.46 2.94 20.51
N LEU A 137 10.18 3.27 20.33
CA LEU A 137 9.43 2.89 19.12
C LEU A 137 10.10 3.45 17.86
N PHE A 138 10.48 4.72 17.88
CA PHE A 138 11.11 5.38 16.75
C PHE A 138 12.53 4.88 16.49
N VAL A 139 13.31 4.64 17.55
CA VAL A 139 14.67 4.10 17.43
C VAL A 139 14.65 2.67 16.90
N ALA A 140 13.84 1.79 17.48
CA ALA A 140 13.77 0.38 17.12
C ALA A 140 13.22 0.13 15.70
N VAL A 141 12.37 1.03 15.19
CA VAL A 141 11.85 0.94 13.82
C VAL A 141 12.81 1.60 12.82
N GLY A 142 13.41 2.74 13.15
CA GLY A 142 14.30 3.46 12.24
C GLY A 142 15.67 2.80 12.06
N LEU A 143 16.23 2.22 13.12
CA LEU A 143 17.58 1.62 13.08
C LEU A 143 17.70 0.46 12.09
N PRO A 144 16.79 -0.54 12.06
CA PRO A 144 16.85 -1.61 11.06
C PRO A 144 16.82 -1.09 9.62
N ALA A 145 16.04 -0.04 9.34
CA ALA A 145 16.01 0.56 8.00
C ALA A 145 17.36 1.17 7.61
N VAL A 146 18.02 1.89 8.52
CA VAL A 146 19.38 2.41 8.29
C VAL A 146 20.38 1.28 8.06
N LEU A 147 20.33 0.24 8.88
CA LEU A 147 21.22 -0.92 8.74
C LEU A 147 21.02 -1.66 7.41
N LEU A 148 19.76 -1.77 6.94
CA LEU A 148 19.41 -2.40 5.67
C LEU A 148 19.84 -1.58 4.45
N ALA A 149 20.10 -0.27 4.59
CA ALA A 149 20.54 0.57 3.48
C ALA A 149 21.86 0.05 2.84
N LEU A 150 22.78 -0.47 3.65
CA LEU A 150 24.06 -1.02 3.18
C LEU A 150 23.89 -2.33 2.40
N PRO A 151 23.24 -3.39 2.93
CA PRO A 151 22.89 -4.57 2.16
C PRO A 151 22.14 -4.25 0.85
N THR A 152 21.17 -3.32 0.88
CA THR A 152 20.47 -2.88 -0.33
C THR A 152 21.43 -2.29 -1.36
N PHE A 153 22.39 -1.47 -0.93
CA PHE A 153 23.39 -0.88 -1.82
C PHE A 153 24.30 -1.94 -2.47
N LEU A 154 24.67 -2.97 -1.70
CA LEU A 154 25.59 -4.00 -2.15
C LEU A 154 24.91 -5.06 -3.03
N TRP A 155 23.68 -5.43 -2.72
CA TRP A 155 23.03 -6.61 -3.33
C TRP A 155 21.93 -6.30 -4.32
N LEU A 156 21.28 -5.14 -4.26
CA LEU A 156 20.17 -4.85 -5.18
C LEU A 156 20.71 -4.63 -6.62
N PRO A 157 20.23 -5.36 -7.63
CA PRO A 157 20.70 -5.19 -8.99
C PRO A 157 20.00 -4.00 -9.67
N ASP A 158 20.76 -3.18 -10.39
CA ASP A 158 20.20 -2.04 -11.16
C ASP A 158 19.65 -2.46 -12.52
N ASN A 159 20.30 -3.41 -13.20
CA ASN A 159 19.89 -3.87 -14.53
C ASN A 159 20.33 -5.31 -14.81
N ILE A 160 19.67 -5.94 -15.79
CA ILE A 160 19.90 -7.32 -16.21
C ILE A 160 21.33 -7.51 -16.75
N ASP A 161 21.95 -6.48 -17.32
CA ASP A 161 23.29 -6.58 -17.88
C ASP A 161 24.39 -6.75 -16.82
N LYS A 162 24.23 -6.09 -15.67
CA LYS A 162 25.25 -6.02 -14.61
C LYS A 162 25.19 -7.19 -13.62
N VAL A 163 24.17 -8.05 -13.66
CA VAL A 163 24.11 -9.18 -12.73
C VAL A 163 25.10 -10.28 -13.09
N LYS A 164 25.68 -10.89 -12.05
CA LYS A 164 26.68 -11.96 -12.19
C LYS A 164 26.08 -13.37 -12.10
N TRP A 165 24.83 -13.49 -11.65
CA TRP A 165 24.16 -14.78 -11.41
C TRP A 165 23.39 -15.30 -12.64
N LEU A 166 23.34 -14.53 -13.73
CA LEU A 166 22.76 -14.94 -15.01
C LEU A 166 23.85 -15.12 -16.08
N SER A 167 23.75 -16.21 -16.85
CA SER A 167 24.55 -16.40 -18.06
C SER A 167 24.14 -15.39 -19.15
N ILE A 168 24.98 -15.23 -20.19
CA ILE A 168 24.69 -14.31 -21.30
C ILE A 168 23.40 -14.73 -22.02
N GLU A 169 23.21 -16.03 -22.22
CA GLU A 169 22.02 -16.61 -22.87
C GLU A 169 20.77 -16.33 -22.05
N GLN A 170 20.84 -16.48 -20.72
CA GLN A 170 19.72 -16.19 -19.82
C GLN A 170 19.38 -14.70 -19.80
N LYS A 171 20.38 -13.81 -19.80
CA LYS A 171 20.17 -12.35 -19.90
C LYS A 171 19.46 -12.00 -21.20
N GLN A 172 19.90 -12.56 -22.33
CA GLN A 172 19.30 -12.30 -23.63
C GLN A 172 17.87 -12.84 -23.71
N TRP A 173 17.64 -14.05 -23.19
CA TRP A 173 16.30 -14.64 -23.11
C TRP A 173 15.34 -13.74 -22.33
N LEU A 174 15.74 -13.28 -21.14
CA LEU A 174 14.89 -12.43 -20.29
C LEU A 174 14.57 -11.10 -20.97
N LYS A 175 15.57 -10.46 -21.58
CA LYS A 175 15.36 -9.22 -22.35
C LYS A 175 14.40 -9.42 -23.50
N ASN A 176 14.55 -10.49 -24.27
CA ASN A 176 13.67 -10.80 -25.39
C ASN A 176 12.22 -11.01 -24.91
N GLU A 177 12.03 -11.65 -23.76
CA GLU A 177 10.70 -11.85 -23.20
C GLU A 177 10.04 -10.53 -22.77
N LEU A 178 10.81 -9.61 -22.17
CA LEU A 178 10.32 -8.27 -21.81
C LEU A 178 9.94 -7.45 -23.05
N VAL A 179 10.72 -7.55 -24.14
CA VAL A 179 10.41 -6.87 -25.41
C VAL A 179 9.14 -7.44 -26.05
N LYS A 180 8.92 -8.76 -25.99
CA LYS A 180 7.66 -9.36 -26.46
C LYS A 180 6.45 -8.82 -25.71
N ASP A 181 6.55 -8.70 -24.38
CA ASP A 181 5.47 -8.13 -23.57
C ASP A 181 5.17 -6.66 -23.95
N GLU A 182 6.19 -5.86 -24.28
CA GLU A 182 5.97 -4.49 -24.74
C GLU A 182 5.13 -4.44 -26.03
N ALA A 183 5.40 -5.35 -26.97
CA ALA A 183 4.68 -5.45 -28.24
C ALA A 183 3.28 -6.06 -28.09
N GLU A 184 3.12 -7.16 -27.33
CA GLU A 184 1.86 -7.88 -27.17
C GLU A 184 0.79 -7.02 -26.49
N TYR A 185 1.18 -6.21 -25.51
CA TYR A 185 0.25 -5.41 -24.71
C TYR A 185 0.03 -3.99 -25.23
N ASP A 186 0.74 -3.58 -26.30
CA ASP A 186 0.75 -2.21 -26.85
C ASP A 186 1.09 -1.18 -25.76
N GLN A 187 2.21 -1.43 -25.06
CA GLN A 187 2.59 -0.61 -23.91
C GLN A 187 3.07 0.77 -24.37
N THR A 188 2.35 1.81 -23.95
CA THR A 188 2.65 3.18 -24.37
C THR A 188 3.92 3.72 -23.70
N ARG A 189 4.91 4.09 -24.51
CA ARG A 189 6.04 4.95 -24.10
C ARG A 189 5.71 6.40 -24.48
N HIS A 190 5.36 7.23 -23.50
CA HIS A 190 5.26 8.67 -23.76
C HIS A 190 6.67 9.26 -23.86
N ALA A 191 6.90 10.12 -24.87
CA ALA A 191 8.14 10.87 -25.00
C ALA A 191 8.40 11.78 -23.78
N ASN A 192 7.33 12.32 -23.18
CA ASN A 192 7.37 12.99 -21.89
C ASN A 192 6.67 12.13 -20.83
N PRO A 193 7.40 11.62 -19.82
CA PRO A 193 6.83 10.82 -18.73
C PRO A 193 5.68 11.52 -17.99
N LEU A 194 5.68 12.85 -17.93
CA LEU A 194 4.62 13.63 -17.28
C LEU A 194 3.28 13.58 -18.02
N HIS A 195 3.26 13.16 -19.29
CA HIS A 195 1.98 12.96 -19.99
C HIS A 195 1.16 11.82 -19.38
N ALA A 196 1.80 10.85 -18.71
CA ALA A 196 1.10 9.81 -17.97
C ALA A 196 0.18 10.39 -16.88
N LEU A 197 0.48 11.60 -16.36
CA LEU A 197 -0.34 12.28 -15.35
C LEU A 197 -1.70 12.76 -15.88
N LYS A 198 -1.84 12.87 -17.21
CA LYS A 198 -3.08 13.26 -17.89
C LYS A 198 -3.77 12.10 -18.60
N ASP A 199 -3.17 10.90 -18.55
CA ASP A 199 -3.75 9.71 -19.16
C ASP A 199 -5.03 9.33 -18.40
N LYS A 200 -6.16 9.28 -19.13
CA LYS A 200 -7.47 8.97 -18.57
C LYS A 200 -7.51 7.59 -17.88
N ARG A 201 -6.69 6.64 -18.34
CA ARG A 201 -6.57 5.30 -17.75
C ARG A 201 -5.86 5.37 -16.40
N VAL A 202 -4.81 6.18 -16.30
CA VAL A 202 -4.07 6.42 -15.05
C VAL A 202 -4.97 7.12 -14.04
N LEU A 203 -5.68 8.18 -14.43
CA LEU A 203 -6.62 8.90 -13.57
C LEU A 203 -7.77 8.00 -13.10
N LEU A 204 -8.29 7.14 -13.98
CA LEU A 204 -9.33 6.18 -13.62
C LEU A 204 -8.80 5.13 -12.63
N LEU A 205 -7.59 4.61 -12.83
CA LEU A 205 -6.97 3.67 -11.89
C LEU A 205 -6.63 4.34 -10.55
N ALA A 206 -6.23 5.62 -10.54
CA ALA A 206 -6.01 6.39 -9.33
C ALA A 206 -7.29 6.49 -8.48
N LEU A 207 -8.43 6.80 -9.12
CA LEU A 207 -9.73 6.76 -8.45
C LEU A 207 -10.12 5.34 -8.01
N TYR A 208 -9.82 4.32 -8.82
CA TYR A 208 -10.14 2.92 -8.52
C TYR A 208 -9.31 2.34 -7.37
N TYR A 209 -8.11 2.85 -7.13
CA TYR A 209 -7.29 2.41 -6.00
C TYR A 209 -7.75 3.00 -4.66
N LEU A 210 -8.44 4.14 -4.69
CA LEU A 210 -8.82 4.90 -3.52
C LEU A 210 -9.73 4.12 -2.53
N PRO A 211 -10.72 3.33 -2.96
CA PRO A 211 -11.54 2.50 -2.05
C PRO A 211 -10.75 1.51 -1.18
N VAL A 212 -9.76 0.83 -1.76
CA VAL A 212 -9.00 -0.18 -1.01
C VAL A 212 -8.06 0.49 -0.01
N THR A 213 -7.41 1.59 -0.38
CA THR A 213 -6.52 2.32 0.53
C THR A 213 -7.28 2.99 1.67
N LEU A 214 -8.41 3.66 1.38
CA LEU A 214 -9.33 4.20 2.40
C LEU A 214 -9.67 3.14 3.45
N SER A 215 -10.07 1.96 2.97
CA SER A 215 -10.54 0.88 3.82
C SER A 215 -9.40 0.25 4.63
N ILE A 216 -8.22 0.05 4.03
CA ILE A 216 -7.05 -0.49 4.73
C ILE A 216 -6.59 0.48 5.83
N TYR A 217 -6.40 1.77 5.53
CA TYR A 217 -5.94 2.74 6.52
C TYR A 217 -6.98 3.00 7.60
N GLY A 218 -8.26 3.14 7.20
CA GLY A 218 -9.38 3.30 8.11
C GLY A 218 -9.48 2.11 9.07
N LEU A 219 -9.43 0.88 8.55
CA LEU A 219 -9.44 -0.31 9.39
C LEU A 219 -8.21 -0.35 10.29
N ASN A 220 -7.00 -0.16 9.76
CA ASN A 220 -5.75 -0.29 10.52
C ASN A 220 -5.70 0.63 11.74
N LEU A 221 -5.98 1.92 11.56
CA LEU A 221 -5.90 2.88 12.67
C LEU A 221 -6.90 2.54 13.80
N TRP A 222 -8.07 2.06 13.41
CA TRP A 222 -9.19 1.91 14.33
C TRP A 222 -9.40 0.47 14.81
N LEU A 223 -8.74 -0.52 14.22
CA LEU A 223 -8.93 -1.95 14.50
C LEU A 223 -8.81 -2.29 15.99
N PRO A 224 -7.79 -1.82 16.73
CA PRO A 224 -7.72 -2.10 18.18
C PRO A 224 -8.90 -1.52 18.95
N THR A 225 -9.35 -0.32 18.57
CA THR A 225 -10.50 0.34 19.21
C THR A 225 -11.80 -0.40 18.91
N ILE A 226 -11.96 -0.86 17.66
CA ILE A 226 -13.11 -1.67 17.23
C ILE A 226 -13.18 -2.95 18.07
N ILE A 227 -12.07 -3.69 18.18
CA ILE A 227 -12.00 -4.93 18.96
C ILE A 227 -12.26 -4.67 20.45
N LYS A 228 -11.71 -3.59 21.02
CA LYS A 228 -11.93 -3.21 22.43
C LYS A 228 -13.41 -2.99 22.73
N GLN A 229 -14.15 -2.38 21.81
CA GLN A 229 -15.59 -2.11 21.97
C GLN A 229 -16.46 -3.36 21.81
N PHE A 230 -15.99 -4.39 21.10
CA PHE A 230 -16.76 -5.60 20.83
C PHE A 230 -16.87 -6.54 22.03
N GLY A 231 -15.87 -6.61 22.90
CA GLY A 231 -15.86 -7.60 23.99
C GLY A 231 -15.15 -7.20 25.28
N GLY A 232 -14.57 -6.00 25.34
CA GLY A 232 -13.64 -5.65 26.42
C GLY A 232 -12.39 -6.56 26.42
N GLY A 233 -11.42 -6.26 27.27
CA GLY A 233 -10.19 -7.03 27.38
C GLY A 233 -8.99 -6.17 27.76
N SER A 234 -7.92 -6.84 28.21
CA SER A 234 -6.66 -6.15 28.44
C SER A 234 -6.03 -5.71 27.12
N ASP A 235 -5.18 -4.68 27.16
CA ASP A 235 -4.55 -4.15 25.94
C ASP A 235 -3.67 -5.21 25.24
N ILE A 236 -3.10 -6.17 25.99
CA ILE A 236 -2.37 -7.32 25.44
C ILE A 236 -3.30 -8.25 24.65
N GLN A 237 -4.48 -8.57 25.19
CA GLN A 237 -5.47 -9.40 24.50
C GLN A 237 -5.93 -8.74 23.20
N ILE A 238 -6.21 -7.43 23.24
CA ILE A 238 -6.61 -6.66 22.05
C ILE A 238 -5.51 -6.67 20.99
N GLY A 239 -4.24 -6.57 21.39
CA GLY A 239 -3.09 -6.69 20.50
C GLY A 239 -3.05 -8.03 19.76
N PHE A 240 -3.20 -9.15 20.47
CA PHE A 240 -3.25 -10.48 19.84
C PHE A 240 -4.47 -10.67 18.94
N LEU A 241 -5.64 -10.19 19.37
CA LEU A 241 -6.86 -10.28 18.55
C LEU A 241 -6.76 -9.43 17.28
N SER A 242 -6.09 -8.27 17.34
CA SER A 242 -5.83 -7.39 16.20
C SER A 242 -4.91 -8.04 15.16
N SER A 243 -4.08 -9.01 15.56
CA SER A 243 -3.25 -9.79 14.64
C SER A 243 -4.04 -10.76 13.77
N ILE A 244 -5.21 -11.23 14.23
CA ILE A 244 -6.00 -12.27 13.53
C ILE A 244 -6.43 -11.83 12.13
N PRO A 245 -7.04 -10.63 11.91
CA PRO A 245 -7.39 -10.21 10.57
C PRO A 245 -6.20 -10.16 9.60
N TYR A 246 -5.02 -9.75 10.07
CA TYR A 246 -3.83 -9.70 9.22
C TYR A 246 -3.36 -11.09 8.76
N VAL A 247 -3.54 -12.14 9.59
CA VAL A 247 -3.31 -13.54 9.18
C VAL A 247 -4.19 -13.92 7.99
N PHE A 248 -5.47 -13.53 8.01
CA PHE A 248 -6.38 -13.78 6.89
C PHE A 248 -6.04 -12.93 5.66
N GLY A 249 -5.52 -11.71 5.87
CA GLY A 249 -4.90 -10.92 4.80
C GLY A 249 -3.74 -11.65 4.11
N ILE A 250 -2.84 -12.25 4.89
CA ILE A 250 -1.72 -13.09 4.40
C ILE A 250 -2.25 -14.28 3.59
N ILE A 251 -3.26 -14.99 4.10
CA ILE A 251 -3.89 -16.13 3.40
C ILE A 251 -4.46 -15.68 2.05
N GLY A 252 -5.16 -14.55 1.99
CA GLY A 252 -5.70 -14.00 0.75
C GLY A 252 -4.63 -13.66 -0.28
N LEU A 253 -3.54 -13.01 0.15
CA LEU A 253 -2.40 -12.69 -0.71
C LEU A 253 -1.69 -13.94 -1.25
N LEU A 254 -1.74 -15.06 -0.53
CA LEU A 254 -1.22 -16.32 -1.03
C LEU A 254 -2.18 -17.00 -2.03
N ILE A 255 -3.49 -16.95 -1.81
CA ILE A 255 -4.43 -17.73 -2.64
C ILE A 255 -4.84 -16.95 -3.90
N ILE A 256 -5.29 -15.71 -3.73
CA ILE A 256 -6.02 -14.97 -4.77
C ILE A 256 -5.15 -14.65 -6.00
N PRO A 257 -3.94 -14.09 -5.88
CA PRO A 257 -3.12 -13.78 -7.06
C PRO A 257 -2.85 -15.00 -7.95
N ARG A 258 -2.64 -16.18 -7.33
CA ARG A 258 -2.45 -17.45 -8.04
C ARG A 258 -3.72 -17.88 -8.78
N SER A 259 -4.88 -17.69 -8.16
CA SER A 259 -6.19 -17.96 -8.77
C SER A 259 -6.47 -17.04 -9.96
N THR A 260 -6.19 -15.74 -9.82
CA THR A 260 -6.36 -14.77 -10.92
C THR A 260 -5.46 -15.10 -12.11
N ASP A 261 -4.21 -15.53 -11.87
CA ASP A 261 -3.30 -15.91 -12.94
C ASP A 261 -3.77 -17.20 -13.63
N ARG A 262 -4.27 -18.19 -12.87
CA ARG A 262 -4.78 -19.46 -13.41
C ARG A 262 -6.04 -19.29 -14.25
N LEU A 263 -6.98 -18.46 -13.80
CA LEU A 263 -8.28 -18.26 -14.46
C LEU A 263 -8.24 -17.11 -15.48
N ASN A 264 -7.15 -16.34 -15.50
CA ASN A 264 -6.99 -15.11 -16.29
C ASN A 264 -8.14 -14.10 -16.11
N ASP A 265 -8.80 -14.12 -14.95
CA ASP A 265 -9.97 -13.29 -14.66
C ASP A 265 -9.70 -12.35 -13.49
N ARG A 266 -9.14 -11.18 -13.77
CA ARG A 266 -8.79 -10.20 -12.73
C ARG A 266 -10.03 -9.45 -12.22
N TYR A 267 -10.93 -9.07 -13.12
CA TYR A 267 -12.09 -8.25 -12.79
C TYR A 267 -13.18 -9.05 -12.09
N GLY A 268 -13.39 -10.32 -12.43
CA GLY A 268 -14.31 -11.18 -11.68
C GLY A 268 -13.83 -11.42 -10.25
N HIS A 269 -12.52 -11.64 -10.04
CA HIS A 269 -11.95 -11.71 -8.69
C HIS A 269 -12.08 -10.38 -7.95
N LEU A 270 -11.75 -9.25 -8.57
CA LEU A 270 -11.91 -7.93 -7.93
C LEU A 270 -13.37 -7.66 -7.55
N SER A 271 -14.33 -7.95 -8.44
CA SER A 271 -15.76 -7.82 -8.16
C SER A 271 -16.19 -8.70 -6.99
N PHE A 272 -15.76 -9.96 -6.98
CA PHE A 272 -16.04 -10.88 -5.87
C PHE A 272 -15.46 -10.36 -4.54
N LEU A 273 -14.20 -9.91 -4.54
CA LEU A 273 -13.53 -9.43 -3.32
C LEU A 273 -14.16 -8.15 -2.79
N TYR A 274 -14.52 -7.20 -3.67
CA TYR A 274 -15.21 -5.99 -3.24
C TYR A 274 -16.62 -6.28 -2.71
N ALA A 275 -17.37 -7.17 -3.35
CA ALA A 275 -18.70 -7.57 -2.87
C ALA A 275 -18.62 -8.31 -1.52
N LEU A 276 -17.77 -9.32 -1.42
CA LEU A 276 -17.56 -10.08 -0.19
C LEU A 276 -17.06 -9.19 0.94
N GLY A 277 -16.09 -8.32 0.66
CA GLY A 277 -15.53 -7.40 1.64
C GLY A 277 -16.54 -6.33 2.09
N ALA A 278 -17.37 -5.81 1.18
CA ALA A 278 -18.45 -4.88 1.56
C ALA A 278 -19.46 -5.54 2.49
N CYS A 279 -19.89 -6.77 2.18
CA CYS A 279 -20.78 -7.55 3.02
C CYS A 279 -20.15 -7.86 4.38
N ALA A 280 -18.89 -8.31 4.40
CA ALA A 280 -18.17 -8.61 5.64
C ALA A 280 -17.95 -7.35 6.50
N MET A 281 -17.64 -6.21 5.88
CA MET A 281 -17.49 -4.92 6.58
C MET A 281 -18.83 -4.42 7.16
N PHE A 282 -19.94 -4.67 6.48
CA PHE A 282 -21.26 -4.39 7.03
C PHE A 282 -21.58 -5.31 8.21
N LEU A 283 -21.37 -6.62 8.05
CA LEU A 283 -21.62 -7.62 9.08
C LEU A 283 -20.78 -7.39 10.33
N SER A 284 -19.53 -6.95 10.21
CA SER A 284 -18.68 -6.65 11.37
C SER A 284 -19.25 -5.53 12.26
N GLY A 285 -20.00 -4.58 11.69
CA GLY A 285 -20.70 -3.54 12.45
C GLY A 285 -22.10 -3.95 12.93
N TRP A 286 -22.79 -4.82 12.18
CA TRP A 286 -24.18 -5.23 12.48
C TRP A 286 -24.29 -6.36 13.52
N LEU A 287 -23.34 -7.29 13.52
CA LEU A 287 -23.35 -8.43 14.43
C LEU A 287 -23.08 -7.97 15.86
N ASN A 288 -23.64 -8.69 16.85
CA ASN A 288 -23.48 -8.37 18.28
C ASN A 288 -22.50 -9.31 19.02
N SER A 289 -22.05 -10.38 18.37
CA SER A 289 -21.12 -11.34 18.96
C SER A 289 -19.67 -10.93 18.64
N PRO A 290 -18.80 -10.65 19.64
CA PRO A 290 -17.42 -10.25 19.40
C PRO A 290 -16.64 -11.23 18.52
N VAL A 291 -16.90 -12.53 18.68
CA VAL A 291 -16.26 -13.58 17.86
C VAL A 291 -16.69 -13.47 16.40
N MET A 292 -17.98 -13.27 16.14
CA MET A 292 -18.49 -13.16 14.77
C MET A 292 -18.08 -11.84 14.10
N GLN A 293 -18.03 -10.74 14.87
CA GLN A 293 -17.54 -9.45 14.38
C GLN A 293 -16.06 -9.56 13.99
N LEU A 294 -15.23 -10.21 14.81
CA LEU A 294 -13.83 -10.47 14.50
C LEU A 294 -13.65 -11.38 13.28
N ALA A 295 -14.47 -12.42 13.15
CA ALA A 295 -14.49 -13.28 11.97
C ALA A 295 -14.82 -12.49 10.70
N ALA A 296 -15.81 -11.59 10.76
CA ALA A 296 -16.15 -10.70 9.66
C ALA A 296 -14.98 -9.75 9.31
N LEU A 297 -14.31 -9.17 10.30
CA LEU A 297 -13.10 -8.35 10.08
C LEU A 297 -11.94 -9.15 9.47
N ALA A 298 -11.81 -10.43 9.79
CA ALA A 298 -10.82 -11.30 9.17
C ALA A 298 -11.11 -11.52 7.67
N VAL A 299 -12.39 -11.69 7.30
CA VAL A 299 -12.81 -11.74 5.89
C VAL A 299 -12.57 -10.40 5.19
N VAL A 300 -12.83 -9.27 5.86
CA VAL A 300 -12.51 -7.94 5.32
C VAL A 300 -11.03 -7.81 4.99
N ALA A 301 -10.15 -8.17 5.91
CA ALA A 301 -8.71 -8.10 5.69
C ALA A 301 -8.27 -9.01 4.53
N PHE A 302 -8.78 -10.24 4.45
CA PHE A 302 -8.59 -11.13 3.29
C PHE A 302 -8.94 -10.41 1.97
N CYS A 303 -10.12 -9.79 1.91
CA CYS A 303 -10.60 -9.10 0.70
C CYS A 303 -9.75 -7.89 0.34
N LEU A 304 -9.44 -7.02 1.31
CA LEU A 304 -8.69 -5.78 1.07
C LEU A 304 -7.27 -6.04 0.57
N PHE A 305 -6.51 -6.89 1.27
CA PHE A 305 -5.13 -7.18 0.88
C PHE A 305 -5.06 -7.91 -0.46
N SER A 306 -5.96 -8.86 -0.70
CA SER A 306 -6.06 -9.55 -2.00
C SER A 306 -6.40 -8.59 -3.13
N SER A 307 -7.33 -7.66 -2.90
CA SER A 307 -7.71 -6.64 -3.90
C SER A 307 -6.54 -5.75 -4.28
N THR A 308 -5.71 -5.34 -3.30
CA THR A 308 -4.48 -4.57 -3.54
C THR A 308 -3.52 -5.32 -4.47
N ALA A 309 -3.25 -6.60 -4.21
CA ALA A 309 -2.34 -7.38 -5.05
C ALA A 309 -2.86 -7.57 -6.48
N VAL A 310 -4.16 -7.86 -6.65
CA VAL A 310 -4.76 -8.02 -7.99
C VAL A 310 -4.80 -6.68 -8.73
N PHE A 311 -5.17 -5.59 -8.05
CA PHE A 311 -5.22 -4.24 -8.62
C PHE A 311 -3.87 -3.83 -9.22
N TRP A 312 -2.77 -4.04 -8.49
CA TRP A 312 -1.43 -3.63 -8.94
C TRP A 312 -0.87 -4.45 -10.10
N THR A 313 -1.59 -5.46 -10.58
CA THR A 313 -1.29 -6.11 -11.86
C THR A 313 -1.82 -5.33 -13.08
N LEU A 314 -2.74 -4.37 -12.88
CA LEU A 314 -3.41 -3.65 -13.97
C LEU A 314 -2.56 -2.55 -14.63
N PRO A 315 -1.85 -1.65 -13.91
CA PRO A 315 -1.15 -0.53 -14.55
C PRO A 315 -0.06 -0.98 -15.53
N GLY A 316 0.67 -2.04 -15.17
CA GLY A 316 1.76 -2.59 -15.98
C GLY A 316 1.31 -3.28 -17.27
N ARG A 317 0.00 -3.34 -17.56
CA ARG A 317 -0.54 -3.86 -18.83
C ARG A 317 -0.57 -2.81 -19.94
N PHE A 318 -0.47 -1.52 -19.61
CA PHE A 318 -0.54 -0.45 -20.61
C PHE A 318 0.51 0.65 -20.42
N LEU A 319 1.23 0.64 -19.29
CA LEU A 319 2.37 1.52 -19.04
C LEU A 319 3.69 0.74 -19.06
N THR A 320 4.72 1.31 -19.68
CA THR A 320 6.11 0.84 -19.60
C THR A 320 7.09 2.01 -19.45
N GLY A 321 8.34 1.70 -19.10
CA GLY A 321 9.44 2.64 -18.93
C GLY A 321 9.12 3.81 -18.00
N ALA A 322 9.63 4.99 -18.30
CA ALA A 322 9.42 6.19 -17.50
C ALA A 322 7.94 6.61 -17.36
N SER A 323 7.07 6.26 -18.33
CA SER A 323 5.62 6.47 -18.22
C SER A 323 4.99 5.58 -17.14
N ALA A 324 5.48 4.36 -16.96
CA ALA A 324 5.08 3.50 -15.85
C ALA A 324 5.54 4.09 -14.52
N ALA A 325 6.80 4.57 -14.44
CA ALA A 325 7.31 5.21 -13.22
C ALA A 325 6.42 6.39 -12.79
N ALA A 326 6.05 7.29 -13.71
CA ALA A 326 5.20 8.44 -13.42
C ALA A 326 3.72 8.07 -13.14
N GLY A 327 3.14 7.18 -13.96
CA GLY A 327 1.73 6.80 -13.84
C GLY A 327 1.42 5.96 -12.61
N ILE A 328 2.26 4.96 -12.31
CA ILE A 328 2.14 4.14 -11.10
C ILE A 328 2.32 5.02 -9.86
N ALA A 329 3.28 5.95 -9.88
CA ALA A 329 3.48 6.92 -8.82
C ALA A 329 2.21 7.74 -8.58
N LEU A 330 1.61 8.32 -9.62
CA LEU A 330 0.37 9.10 -9.48
C LEU A 330 -0.79 8.27 -8.90
N ILE A 331 -0.98 7.04 -9.39
CA ILE A 331 -2.02 6.14 -8.87
C ILE A 331 -1.84 5.92 -7.38
N ASN A 332 -0.61 5.64 -6.94
CA ASN A 332 -0.32 5.41 -5.53
C ASN A 332 -0.46 6.70 -4.70
N SER A 333 -0.04 7.86 -5.22
CA SER A 333 -0.16 9.15 -4.52
C SER A 333 -1.61 9.48 -4.21
N VAL A 334 -2.46 9.43 -5.22
CA VAL A 334 -3.89 9.70 -5.07
C VAL A 334 -4.54 8.67 -4.15
N GLY A 335 -4.20 7.39 -4.30
CA GLY A 335 -4.68 6.34 -3.39
C GLY A 335 -4.29 6.59 -1.94
N ASN A 336 -3.06 7.03 -1.67
CA ASN A 336 -2.59 7.29 -0.30
C ASN A 336 -3.27 8.47 0.38
N LEU A 337 -3.93 9.38 -0.35
CA LEU A 337 -4.84 10.37 0.26
C LEU A 337 -6.01 9.70 0.99
N GLY A 338 -6.35 8.46 0.64
CA GLY A 338 -7.27 7.62 1.41
C GLY A 338 -6.79 7.35 2.84
N GLY A 339 -5.48 7.40 3.10
CA GLY A 339 -4.91 7.31 4.45
C GLY A 339 -5.25 8.47 5.36
N TYR A 340 -5.60 9.62 4.78
CA TYR A 340 -6.15 10.76 5.52
C TYR A 340 -7.68 10.66 5.63
N VAL A 341 -8.37 10.49 4.49
CA VAL A 341 -9.84 10.56 4.41
C VAL A 341 -10.52 9.39 5.14
N GLY A 342 -9.96 8.18 5.09
CA GLY A 342 -10.57 6.98 5.68
C GLY A 342 -10.67 7.07 7.20
N PRO A 343 -9.54 7.23 7.91
CA PRO A 343 -9.56 7.37 9.36
C PRO A 343 -10.31 8.62 9.84
N PHE A 344 -10.20 9.74 9.11
CA PHE A 344 -10.94 10.97 9.43
C PHE A 344 -12.45 10.77 9.33
N GLY A 345 -12.94 10.14 8.25
CA GLY A 345 -14.36 9.85 8.05
C GLY A 345 -14.93 8.95 9.15
N ILE A 346 -14.19 7.91 9.57
CA ILE A 346 -14.58 7.07 10.70
C ILE A 346 -14.64 7.87 12.00
N GLY A 347 -13.63 8.72 12.26
CA GLY A 347 -13.58 9.57 13.44
C GLY A 347 -14.78 10.51 13.55
N LEU A 348 -15.10 11.22 12.46
CA LEU A 348 -16.27 12.11 12.41
C LEU A 348 -17.57 11.34 12.65
N LEU A 349 -17.77 10.21 11.97
CA LEU A 349 -18.99 9.42 12.14
C LEU A 349 -19.13 8.88 13.55
N LYS A 350 -18.03 8.44 14.17
CA LYS A 350 -18.02 8.02 15.58
C LYS A 350 -18.38 9.18 16.50
N GLU A 351 -17.87 10.38 16.26
CA GLU A 351 -18.16 11.58 17.05
C GLU A 351 -19.64 11.95 16.98
N TYR A 352 -20.22 11.98 15.77
CA TYR A 352 -21.62 12.35 15.58
C TYR A 352 -22.62 11.27 16.05
N THR A 353 -22.30 9.99 15.85
CA THR A 353 -23.23 8.90 16.15
C THR A 353 -23.02 8.26 17.53
N GLY A 354 -21.86 8.49 18.15
CA GLY A 354 -21.42 7.78 19.35
C GLY A 354 -21.06 6.30 19.12
N ASN A 355 -21.18 5.78 17.89
CA ASN A 355 -21.04 4.36 17.59
C ASN A 355 -20.02 4.11 16.47
N MET A 356 -19.08 3.20 16.74
CA MET A 356 -18.03 2.81 15.80
C MET A 356 -18.54 2.03 14.59
N ALA A 357 -19.70 1.37 14.70
CA ALA A 357 -20.34 0.68 13.59
C ALA A 357 -20.65 1.62 12.41
N ALA A 358 -20.92 2.91 12.67
CA ALA A 358 -21.14 3.90 11.62
C ALA A 358 -19.92 4.04 10.69
N GLY A 359 -18.70 3.99 11.25
CA GLY A 359 -17.46 3.99 10.48
C GLY A 359 -17.30 2.73 9.60
N LEU A 360 -17.73 1.57 10.12
CA LEU A 360 -17.71 0.31 9.36
C LEU A 360 -18.72 0.32 8.20
N TYR A 361 -19.92 0.87 8.42
CA TYR A 361 -20.90 1.04 7.35
C TYR A 361 -20.42 2.01 6.27
N PHE A 362 -19.75 3.11 6.66
CA PHE A 362 -19.09 3.99 5.72
C PHE A 362 -18.06 3.25 4.86
N LEU A 363 -17.18 2.46 5.47
CA LEU A 363 -16.20 1.69 4.70
C LEU A 363 -16.87 0.61 3.82
N SER A 364 -17.97 0.02 4.26
CA SER A 364 -18.76 -0.91 3.43
C SER A 364 -19.27 -0.23 2.15
N ILE A 365 -19.80 1.00 2.27
CA ILE A 365 -20.22 1.81 1.11
C ILE A 365 -19.03 2.13 0.20
N VAL A 366 -17.86 2.44 0.77
CA VAL A 366 -16.62 2.66 0.01
C VAL A 366 -16.23 1.40 -0.77
N MET A 367 -16.36 0.20 -0.18
CA MET A 367 -16.10 -1.06 -0.89
C MET A 367 -17.11 -1.33 -2.01
N LEU A 368 -18.39 -0.99 -1.83
CA LEU A 368 -19.39 -1.03 -2.91
C LEU A 368 -19.05 -0.06 -4.04
N PHE A 369 -18.52 1.12 -3.71
CA PHE A 369 -18.00 2.04 -4.73
C PHE A 369 -16.83 1.44 -5.51
N GLY A 370 -15.92 0.71 -4.84
CA GLY A 370 -14.88 -0.09 -5.49
C GLY A 370 -15.44 -1.17 -6.43
N LEU A 371 -16.53 -1.85 -6.04
CA LEU A 371 -17.23 -2.80 -6.91
C LEU A 371 -17.75 -2.12 -8.19
N ILE A 372 -18.41 -0.96 -8.05
CA ILE A 372 -18.90 -0.18 -9.20
C ILE A 372 -17.74 0.23 -10.12
N LEU A 373 -16.64 0.73 -9.54
CA LEU A 373 -15.45 1.10 -10.31
C LEU A 373 -14.82 -0.09 -11.03
N THR A 374 -14.90 -1.30 -10.46
CA THR A 374 -14.43 -2.53 -11.14
C THR A 374 -15.14 -2.72 -12.48
N TYR A 375 -16.47 -2.58 -12.51
CA TYR A 375 -17.25 -2.68 -13.75
C TYR A 375 -16.95 -1.53 -14.73
N ILE A 376 -16.77 -0.30 -14.24
CA ILE A 376 -16.44 0.86 -15.08
C ILE A 376 -15.07 0.68 -15.74
N VAL A 377 -14.06 0.25 -14.97
CA VAL A 377 -12.71 -0.01 -15.46
C VAL A 377 -12.72 -1.14 -16.48
N TYR A 378 -13.42 -2.24 -16.20
CA TYR A 378 -13.58 -3.35 -17.15
C TYR A 378 -14.22 -2.89 -18.47
N ALA A 379 -15.29 -2.11 -18.40
CA ALA A 379 -15.98 -1.61 -19.59
C ALA A 379 -15.10 -0.65 -20.43
N LYS A 380 -14.27 0.16 -19.79
CA LYS A 380 -13.42 1.16 -20.47
C LYS A 380 -12.09 0.60 -20.97
N LEU A 381 -11.44 -0.27 -20.20
CA LEU A 381 -10.09 -0.76 -20.52
C LEU A 381 -10.08 -2.09 -21.27
N GLU A 382 -11.04 -2.98 -21.00
CA GLU A 382 -11.02 -4.35 -21.53
C GLU A 382 -12.00 -4.50 -22.70
N ARG A 383 -13.26 -4.07 -22.52
CA ARG A 383 -14.33 -4.29 -23.50
C ARG A 383 -14.08 -3.61 -24.85
N GLN A 384 -13.42 -2.44 -24.84
CA GLN A 384 -13.03 -1.75 -26.08
C GLN A 384 -11.98 -2.53 -26.87
N LYS A 385 -10.99 -3.15 -26.22
CA LYS A 385 -9.94 -3.95 -26.88
C LYS A 385 -10.53 -5.20 -27.56
N THR A 386 -11.44 -5.91 -26.91
CA THR A 386 -12.09 -7.11 -27.49
C THR A 386 -12.94 -6.76 -28.72
N GLN A 387 -13.60 -5.60 -28.72
CA GLN A 387 -14.38 -5.14 -29.88
C GLN A 387 -13.48 -4.73 -31.06
N THR A 388 -12.36 -4.06 -30.82
CA THR A 388 -11.43 -3.68 -31.90
C THR A 388 -10.74 -4.89 -32.54
N VAL A 389 -10.36 -5.90 -31.75
CA VAL A 389 -9.72 -7.13 -32.26
C VAL A 389 -10.70 -7.97 -33.10
N ASN A 390 -11.98 -8.04 -32.72
CA ASN A 390 -12.98 -8.78 -33.50
C ASN A 390 -13.36 -8.10 -34.83
N ILE A 391 -13.14 -6.79 -34.97
CA ILE A 391 -13.35 -6.07 -36.23
C ILE A 391 -12.17 -6.25 -37.20
N GLN A 392 -10.97 -6.58 -36.69
CA GLN A 392 -9.75 -6.74 -37.49
C GLN A 392 -9.46 -8.17 -37.94
N LYS A 393 -10.27 -9.17 -37.57
CA LYS A 393 -10.17 -10.51 -38.14
C LYS A 393 -10.80 -10.51 -39.53
N PRO A 394 -10.06 -10.74 -40.63
CA PRO A 394 -10.69 -10.98 -41.93
C PRO A 394 -11.52 -12.27 -41.82
N LEU A 395 -12.72 -12.22 -42.40
CA LEU A 395 -13.65 -13.34 -42.53
C LEU A 395 -13.03 -14.52 -43.27
#